data_AF-A0A933CIL4-F1
#
_entry.id   AF-A0A933CIL4-F1
#
_cell.length_a   1.000
_cell.length_b   1.000
_cell.length_c   1.000
_cell.angle_alpha   90.00
_cell.angle_beta   90.00
_cell.angle_gamma   90.00
#
_symmetry.space_group_name_H-M   'P 1'
#
loop_
_entity.id
_entity.type
_entity.pdbx_description
1 polymer ?
#
loop_
_entity_poly.entity_id
_entity_poly.type
_entity_poly.pdbx_seq_one_letter_code
_entity_poly.pdbx_strand_id
1 'polypeptide(L)'
;MEFLAGYSALLDYRYWFNPNPVPLGPTLVGSIFTFFAWFLIAWAVLVLLARGIRKHEPHKAKILRRFGSVFGSTGLLGLLLLFFAYEQLPLLRMRLWLLPLLAYFSFRLCRLGVHAVREYPRERAAIAERQRFLKYLPQRKA
;
A
#
# COMPACT_ATOMS: atom_id res chain seq x y z
N MET A 1 0.91 3.67 32.52
CA MET A 1 0.81 2.71 31.40
C MET A 1 -0.66 2.39 31.10
N GLU A 2 -1.51 3.39 30.83
CA GLU A 2 -2.95 3.18 30.55
C GLU A 2 -3.30 3.17 29.06
N PHE A 3 -2.38 3.62 28.19
CA PHE A 3 -2.62 3.71 26.75
C PHE A 3 -2.84 2.35 26.08
N LEU A 4 -2.28 1.26 26.63
CA LEU A 4 -2.37 -0.09 26.05
C LEU A 4 -3.61 -0.88 26.50
N ALA A 5 -4.31 -0.43 27.55
CA ALA A 5 -5.47 -1.15 28.08
C ALA A 5 -6.61 -1.28 27.05
N GLY A 6 -6.81 -0.25 26.22
CA GLY A 6 -7.80 -0.25 25.13
C GLY A 6 -7.42 -1.10 23.91
N TYR A 7 -6.15 -1.50 23.77
CA TYR A 7 -5.64 -2.30 22.65
C TYR A 7 -5.49 -3.79 22.97
N SER A 8 -5.65 -4.18 24.24
CA SER A 8 -5.64 -5.58 24.69
C SER A 8 -6.64 -6.45 23.93
N ALA A 9 -7.78 -5.87 23.56
CA ALA A 9 -8.82 -6.51 22.77
C ALA A 9 -8.36 -6.92 21.35
N LEU A 10 -7.34 -6.26 20.77
CA LEU A 10 -6.84 -6.59 19.42
C LEU A 10 -6.04 -7.90 19.38
N LEU A 11 -5.55 -8.37 20.53
CA LEU A 11 -4.80 -9.62 20.64
C LEU A 11 -5.70 -10.83 20.87
N ASP A 12 -6.98 -10.62 21.18
CA ASP A 12 -7.92 -11.70 21.42
C ASP A 12 -8.51 -12.22 20.09
N TYR A 13 -8.34 -13.50 19.78
CA TYR A 13 -8.92 -14.13 18.60
C TYR A 13 -10.44 -13.96 18.54
N ARG A 14 -11.12 -13.94 19.69
CA ARG A 14 -12.57 -13.73 19.77
C ARG A 14 -12.99 -12.33 19.30
N TYR A 15 -12.10 -11.34 19.38
CA TYR A 15 -12.36 -9.98 18.89
C TYR A 15 -12.45 -9.92 17.36
N TRP A 16 -11.68 -10.76 16.65
CA TRP A 16 -11.64 -10.82 15.19
C TRP A 16 -12.80 -11.62 14.61
N PHE A 17 -13.19 -12.70 15.29
CA PHE A 17 -14.23 -13.64 14.83
C PHE A 17 -15.63 -13.35 15.40
N ASN A 18 -15.83 -12.25 16.11
CA ASN A 18 -17.14 -11.92 16.66
C ASN A 18 -18.12 -11.48 15.53
N PRO A 19 -19.22 -12.23 15.28
CA PRO A 19 -20.22 -11.87 14.29
C PRO A 19 -21.02 -10.61 14.65
N ASN A 20 -21.11 -10.24 15.94
CA ASN A 20 -21.77 -9.04 16.46
C ASN A 20 -20.75 -8.17 17.22
N PRO A 21 -19.83 -7.46 16.53
CA PRO A 21 -18.91 -6.58 17.23
C PRO A 21 -19.68 -5.43 17.90
N VAL A 22 -19.40 -5.21 19.18
CA VAL A 22 -19.84 -4.00 19.90
C VAL A 22 -19.34 -2.77 19.13
N PRO A 23 -20.16 -1.73 18.93
CA PRO A 23 -19.75 -0.52 18.22
C PRO A 23 -18.44 0.01 18.80
N LEU A 24 -17.49 0.25 17.90
CA LEU A 24 -16.18 0.77 18.26
C LEU A 24 -16.37 2.11 18.97
N GLY A 25 -15.80 2.25 20.17
CA GLY A 25 -15.78 3.54 20.86
C GLY A 25 -15.17 4.62 19.95
N PRO A 26 -15.60 5.88 20.07
CA PRO A 26 -15.19 6.97 19.17
C PRO A 26 -13.67 7.14 19.08
N THR A 27 -12.93 6.76 20.13
CA THR A 27 -11.47 6.75 20.18
C THR A 27 -10.84 5.72 19.23
N LEU A 28 -11.38 4.50 19.15
CA LEU A 28 -10.79 3.43 18.33
C LEU A 28 -11.06 3.63 16.84
N VAL A 29 -12.26 4.13 16.50
CA VAL A 29 -12.60 4.53 15.13
C VAL A 29 -11.67 5.65 14.66
N GLY A 30 -11.46 6.67 15.50
CA GLY A 30 -10.54 7.77 15.22
C GLY A 30 -9.11 7.30 14.94
N SER A 31 -8.59 6.37 15.75
CA SER A 31 -7.25 5.80 15.56
C SER A 31 -7.12 5.03 14.25
N ILE A 32 -8.08 4.15 13.93
CA ILE A 32 -8.05 3.36 12.68
C ILE A 32 -8.22 4.26 11.45
N PHE A 33 -9.12 5.24 11.53
CA PHE A 33 -9.30 6.24 10.48
C PHE A 33 -8.02 7.02 10.23
N THR A 34 -7.38 7.51 11.29
CA THR A 34 -6.12 8.27 11.20
C THR A 34 -5.00 7.42 10.59
N PHE A 35 -4.91 6.14 10.96
CA PHE A 35 -3.96 5.19 10.38
C PHE A 35 -4.16 5.02 8.87
N PHE A 36 -5.39 4.80 8.41
CA PHE A 36 -5.66 4.67 6.96
C PHE A 36 -5.58 6.00 6.21
N ALA A 37 -5.94 7.12 6.84
CA ALA A 37 -5.75 8.46 6.28
C ALA A 37 -4.25 8.74 6.04
N TRP A 38 -3.38 8.33 6.97
CA TRP A 38 -1.93 8.42 6.78
C TRP A 38 -1.45 7.60 5.57
N PHE A 39 -2.03 6.43 5.33
CA PHE A 39 -1.75 5.62 4.14
C PHE A 39 -2.13 6.33 2.84
N LEU A 40 -3.24 7.05 2.81
CA LEU A 40 -3.63 7.87 1.64
C LEU A 40 -2.69 9.06 1.43
N ILE A 41 -2.26 9.72 2.50
CA ILE A 41 -1.27 10.81 2.43
C ILE A 41 0.04 10.27 1.86
N ALA A 42 0.53 9.14 2.39
CA ALA A 42 1.74 8.48 1.89
C ALA A 42 1.61 8.12 0.40
N TRP A 43 0.45 7.62 -0.03
CA TRP A 43 0.16 7.37 -1.44
C TRP A 43 0.25 8.65 -2.29
N ALA A 44 -0.42 9.72 -1.88
CA ALA A 44 -0.43 10.99 -2.59
C ALA A 44 1.00 11.56 -2.76
N VAL A 45 1.79 11.54 -1.68
CA VAL A 45 3.20 11.96 -1.69
C VAL A 45 4.02 11.10 -2.65
N LEU A 46 3.89 9.77 -2.59
CA LEU A 46 4.62 8.86 -3.48
C LEU A 46 4.27 9.09 -4.96
N VAL A 47 3.00 9.37 -5.28
CA VAL A 47 2.56 9.67 -6.66
C VAL A 47 3.09 11.02 -7.14
N LEU A 48 3.08 12.05 -6.29
CA LEU A 48 3.63 13.36 -6.61
C LEU A 48 5.15 13.27 -6.84
N LEU A 49 5.86 12.57 -5.98
CA LEU A 49 7.30 12.35 -6.10
C LEU A 49 7.64 11.55 -7.37
N ALA A 50 6.84 10.51 -7.69
CA ALA A 50 6.97 9.75 -8.93
C ALA A 50 6.78 10.64 -10.18
N ARG A 51 5.83 11.59 -10.14
CA ARG A 51 5.61 12.54 -11.26
C ARG A 51 6.81 13.48 -11.44
N GLY A 52 7.39 13.98 -10.36
CA GLY A 52 8.56 14.87 -10.41
C GLY A 52 9.81 14.18 -10.96
N ILE A 53 10.10 12.96 -10.48
CA ILE A 53 11.31 12.21 -10.85
C ILE A 53 11.20 11.56 -12.25
N ARG A 54 9.97 11.43 -12.79
CA ARG A 54 9.72 10.79 -14.10
C ARG A 54 10.56 11.34 -15.24
N LYS A 55 10.89 12.64 -15.21
CA LYS A 55 11.71 13.30 -16.25
C LYS A 55 13.17 12.87 -16.24
N HIS A 56 13.75 12.63 -15.06
CA HIS A 56 15.17 12.26 -14.93
C HIS A 56 15.40 10.76 -14.85
N GLU A 57 14.56 10.03 -14.12
CA GLU A 57 14.70 8.59 -13.93
C GLU A 57 13.34 7.88 -14.02
N PRO A 58 12.87 7.54 -15.24
CA PRO A 58 11.56 6.95 -15.45
C PRO A 58 11.39 5.60 -14.74
N HIS A 59 12.48 4.91 -14.42
CA HIS A 59 12.46 3.60 -13.76
C HIS A 59 12.21 3.71 -12.26
N LYS A 60 12.87 4.64 -11.57
CA LYS A 60 12.55 4.95 -10.17
C LYS A 60 11.12 5.45 -10.03
N ALA A 61 10.66 6.28 -10.96
CA ALA A 61 9.27 6.73 -11.00
C ALA A 61 8.27 5.58 -11.18
N LYS A 62 8.59 4.56 -11.99
CA LYS A 62 7.73 3.38 -12.17
C LYS A 62 7.63 2.54 -10.90
N ILE A 63 8.73 2.37 -10.17
CA ILE A 63 8.76 1.68 -8.88
C ILE A 63 7.97 2.46 -7.83
N LEU A 64 8.25 3.76 -7.66
CA LEU A 64 7.49 4.61 -6.72
C LEU A 64 5.99 4.61 -7.03
N ARG A 65 5.60 4.63 -8.30
CA ARG A 65 4.19 4.57 -8.69
C ARG A 65 3.55 3.22 -8.35
N ARG A 66 4.29 2.11 -8.48
CA ARG A 66 3.80 0.79 -8.04
C ARG A 66 3.69 0.71 -6.51
N PHE A 67 4.67 1.25 -5.77
CA PHE A 67 4.58 1.39 -4.31
C PHE A 67 3.36 2.21 -3.92
N GLY A 68 3.23 3.40 -4.50
CA GLY A 68 2.05 4.24 -4.33
C GLY A 68 0.76 3.48 -4.60
N SER A 69 0.64 2.74 -5.71
CA SER A 69 -0.57 1.98 -6.02
C SER A 69 -0.95 0.97 -4.95
N VAL A 70 0.01 0.32 -4.29
CA VAL A 70 -0.26 -0.65 -3.20
C VAL A 70 -0.74 0.08 -1.94
N PHE A 71 -0.08 1.17 -1.56
CA PHE A 71 -0.50 2.00 -0.43
C PHE A 71 -1.88 2.63 -0.66
N GLY A 72 -2.12 3.14 -1.87
CA GLY A 72 -3.40 3.74 -2.28
C GLY A 72 -4.54 2.73 -2.30
N SER A 73 -4.36 1.55 -2.92
CA SER A 73 -5.41 0.52 -2.94
C SER A 73 -5.76 0.04 -1.53
N THR A 74 -4.75 -0.11 -0.66
CA THR A 74 -4.94 -0.63 0.70
C THR A 74 -5.54 0.42 1.63
N GLY A 75 -5.10 1.68 1.51
CA GLY A 75 -5.69 2.79 2.25
C GLY A 75 -7.14 3.04 1.86
N LEU A 76 -7.44 3.00 0.55
CA LEU A 76 -8.79 3.22 0.03
C LEU A 76 -9.73 2.07 0.39
N LEU A 77 -9.32 0.81 0.19
CA LEU A 77 -10.10 -0.36 0.64
C LEU A 77 -10.27 -0.38 2.17
N GLY A 78 -9.25 0.00 2.92
CA GLY A 78 -9.30 0.07 4.39
C GLY A 78 -10.32 1.09 4.90
N LEU A 79 -10.34 2.30 4.30
CA LEU A 79 -11.36 3.31 4.61
C LEU A 79 -12.76 2.88 4.18
N LEU A 80 -12.88 2.23 3.03
CA LEU A 80 -14.15 1.78 2.49
C LEU A 80 -14.73 0.65 3.36
N LEU A 81 -13.89 -0.26 3.86
CA LEU A 81 -14.27 -1.25 4.87
C LEU A 81 -14.65 -0.60 6.21
N LEU A 82 -13.90 0.41 6.65
CA LEU A 82 -14.22 1.14 7.88
C LEU A 82 -15.57 1.85 7.77
N PHE A 83 -15.88 2.42 6.61
CA PHE A 83 -17.16 3.03 6.30
C PHE A 83 -18.31 2.02 6.37
N PHE A 84 -18.16 0.85 5.73
CA PHE A 84 -19.16 -0.21 5.82
C PHE A 84 -19.33 -0.80 7.22
N ALA A 85 -18.25 -0.82 8.01
CA ALA A 85 -18.31 -1.20 9.42
C ALA A 85 -19.06 -0.16 10.26
N TYR A 86 -18.91 1.13 9.94
CA TYR A 86 -19.67 2.21 10.56
C TYR A 86 -21.16 2.15 10.21
N GLU A 87 -21.48 1.85 8.95
CA GLU A 87 -22.85 1.67 8.45
C GLU A 87 -23.51 0.36 8.95
N GLN A 88 -22.80 -0.44 9.75
CA GLN A 88 -23.28 -1.69 10.36
C GLN A 88 -23.86 -2.72 9.37
N LEU A 89 -23.36 -2.75 8.14
CA LEU A 89 -23.81 -3.71 7.14
C LEU A 89 -23.65 -5.15 7.65
N PRO A 90 -24.69 -6.01 7.62
CA PRO A 90 -24.71 -7.30 8.32
C PRO A 90 -23.54 -8.23 8.00
N LEU A 91 -23.09 -8.24 6.74
CA LEU A 91 -21.99 -9.08 6.25
C LEU A 91 -20.61 -8.39 6.30
N LEU A 92 -20.57 -7.05 6.26
CA LEU A 92 -19.32 -6.27 6.19
C LEU A 92 -18.89 -5.65 7.52
N ARG A 93 -19.73 -5.69 8.56
CA ARG A 93 -19.35 -5.25 9.91
C ARG A 93 -18.30 -6.15 10.57
N MET A 94 -18.12 -7.36 10.04
CA MET A 94 -17.16 -8.31 10.58
C MET A 94 -15.73 -7.79 10.43
N ARG A 95 -15.02 -7.63 11.56
CA ARG A 95 -13.61 -7.24 11.60
C ARG A 95 -12.70 -8.24 10.87
N LEU A 96 -13.21 -9.44 10.58
CA LEU A 96 -12.60 -10.45 9.72
C LEU A 96 -12.16 -9.90 8.36
N TRP A 97 -12.84 -8.91 7.77
CA TRP A 97 -12.44 -8.35 6.46
C TRP A 97 -11.10 -7.61 6.48
N LEU A 98 -10.63 -7.19 7.66
CA LEU A 98 -9.30 -6.56 7.81
C LEU A 98 -8.15 -7.58 7.67
N LEU A 99 -8.37 -8.85 8.04
CA LEU A 99 -7.37 -9.92 7.92
C LEU A 99 -6.97 -10.23 6.46
N PRO A 100 -7.91 -10.52 5.52
CA PRO A 100 -7.56 -10.74 4.13
C PRO A 100 -7.05 -9.45 3.47
N LEU A 101 -7.49 -8.27 3.91
CA LEU A 101 -6.90 -7.01 3.45
C LEU A 101 -5.43 -6.91 3.85
N LEU A 102 -5.10 -7.21 5.11
CA LEU A 102 -3.74 -7.21 5.62
C LEU A 102 -2.87 -8.27 4.93
N ALA A 103 -3.42 -9.46 4.68
CA ALA A 103 -2.76 -10.53 3.94
C ALA A 103 -2.50 -10.12 2.48
N TYR A 104 -3.49 -9.53 1.80
CA TYR A 104 -3.35 -9.00 0.45
C TYR A 104 -2.30 -7.89 0.38
N PHE A 105 -2.32 -6.96 1.34
CA PHE A 105 -1.32 -5.91 1.46
C PHE A 105 0.09 -6.49 1.62
N SER A 106 0.26 -7.40 2.58
CA SER A 106 1.55 -8.06 2.87
C SER A 106 2.07 -8.83 1.65
N PHE A 107 1.19 -9.57 0.97
CA PHE A 107 1.53 -10.30 -0.25
C PHE A 107 1.97 -9.36 -1.37
N ARG A 108 1.22 -8.28 -1.61
CA ARG A 108 1.55 -7.28 -2.65
C ARG A 108 2.84 -6.54 -2.32
N LEU A 109 3.06 -6.18 -1.06
CA LEU A 109 4.26 -5.53 -0.58
C LEU A 109 5.49 -6.43 -0.77
N CYS A 110 5.39 -7.70 -0.38
CA CYS A 110 6.47 -8.68 -0.52
C CYS A 110 6.81 -8.92 -2.00
N ARG A 111 5.80 -9.11 -2.85
CA ARG A 111 5.99 -9.26 -4.30
C ARG A 111 6.65 -8.02 -4.90
N LEU A 112 6.26 -6.83 -4.45
CA LEU A 112 6.84 -5.57 -4.91
C LEU A 112 8.30 -5.41 -4.46
N GLY A 113 8.63 -5.80 -3.23
CA GLY A 113 9.99 -5.81 -2.72
C GLY A 113 10.90 -6.75 -3.53
N VAL A 114 10.44 -7.97 -3.81
CA VAL A 114 11.17 -8.93 -4.66
C VAL A 114 11.37 -8.38 -6.07
N HIS A 115 10.34 -7.77 -6.67
CA HIS A 115 10.46 -7.09 -7.96
C HIS A 115 11.49 -5.94 -7.91
N ALA A 116 11.43 -5.09 -6.88
CA ALA A 116 12.33 -3.95 -6.74
C ALA A 116 13.79 -4.36 -6.52
N VAL A 117 14.06 -5.45 -5.80
CA VAL A 117 15.43 -5.93 -5.57
C VAL A 117 15.97 -6.74 -6.75
N ARG A 118 15.13 -7.56 -7.40
CA ARG A 118 15.58 -8.54 -8.40
C ARG A 118 15.49 -8.03 -9.84
N GLU A 119 14.48 -7.26 -10.19
CA GLU A 119 14.30 -6.74 -11.56
C GLU A 119 14.98 -5.39 -11.78
N TYR A 120 15.05 -4.53 -10.76
CA TYR A 120 15.68 -3.22 -10.88
C TYR A 120 17.16 -3.27 -11.33
N PRO A 121 18.05 -4.13 -10.78
CA PRO A 121 19.41 -4.22 -11.29
C PRO A 121 19.49 -4.81 -12.70
N ARG A 122 18.57 -5.73 -13.05
CA ARG A 122 18.51 -6.34 -14.40
C ARG A 122 18.05 -5.35 -15.46
N GLU A 123 17.02 -4.56 -15.19
CA GLU A 123 16.57 -3.50 -16.10
C GLU A 123 17.65 -2.43 -16.27
N ARG A 124 18.35 -2.03 -15.19
CA ARG A 124 19.48 -1.09 -15.27
C ARG A 124 20.62 -1.61 -16.15
N ALA A 125 20.97 -2.88 -16.03
CA ALA A 125 22.01 -3.52 -16.84
C ALA A 125 21.62 -3.57 -18.32
N ALA A 126 20.37 -3.96 -18.62
CA ALA A 126 19.87 -4.04 -20.00
C ALA A 126 19.83 -2.67 -20.70
N ILE A 127 19.57 -1.58 -19.97
CA ILE A 127 19.61 -0.22 -20.52
C ILE A 127 21.05 0.23 -20.77
N ALA A 128 21.96 -0.07 -19.85
CA ALA A 128 23.38 0.23 -20.04
C ALA A 128 23.94 -0.50 -21.27
N GLU A 129 23.55 -1.75 -21.49
CA GLU A 129 23.87 -2.48 -22.72
C GLU A 129 23.25 -1.83 -23.95
N ARG A 130 21.95 -1.52 -23.95
CA ARG A 130 21.30 -0.84 -25.09
C ARG A 130 21.95 0.51 -25.42
N GLN A 131 22.33 1.29 -24.41
CA GLN A 131 23.05 2.56 -24.60
C GLN A 131 24.45 2.34 -25.16
N ARG A 132 25.16 1.29 -24.73
CA ARG A 132 26.43 0.89 -25.36
C ARG A 132 26.23 0.50 -26.81
N PHE A 133 25.27 -0.38 -27.12
CA PHE A 133 24.96 -0.77 -28.50
C PHE A 133 24.60 0.42 -29.39
N LEU A 134 23.77 1.35 -28.91
CA LEU A 134 23.42 2.58 -29.63
C LEU A 134 24.61 3.53 -29.84
N LYS A 135 25.63 3.49 -28.99
CA LYS A 135 26.87 4.26 -29.17
C LYS A 135 27.72 3.73 -30.32
N TYR A 136 27.62 2.43 -30.63
CA TYR A 136 28.37 1.78 -31.71
C TYR A 136 27.59 1.65 -33.02
N LEU A 137 26.28 1.93 -33.01
CA LEU A 137 25.48 1.99 -34.23
C LEU A 137 25.60 3.39 -34.85
N PRO A 138 26.02 3.51 -36.12
CA PRO A 138 26.05 4.79 -36.80
C PRO A 138 24.61 5.31 -36.89
N GLN A 139 24.36 6.47 -36.27
CA GLN A 139 23.08 7.15 -36.37
C GLN A 139 22.86 7.49 -37.85
N ARG A 140 21.96 6.75 -38.51
CA ARG A 140 21.52 7.08 -39.86
C ARG A 140 20.74 8.38 -39.74
N LYS A 141 21.39 9.49 -40.08
CA LYS A 141 20.74 10.80 -40.26
C LYS A 141 19.64 10.60 -41.30
N ALA A 142 18.39 10.70 -40.86
CA ALA A 142 17.25 10.92 -41.73
C ALA A 142 17.09 12.43 -41.93
#